data_AF-A0AAD9LEA7-F1
#
_entry.id   AF-A0AAD9LEA7-F1
#
_cell.length_a   1.000
_cell.length_b   1.000
_cell.length_c   1.000
_cell.angle_alpha   90.00
_cell.angle_beta   90.00
_cell.angle_gamma   90.00
#
_symmetry.space_group_name_H-M   'P 1'
#
loop_
_entity.id
_entity.type
_entity.pdbx_description
1 polymer ?
#
loop_
_entity_poly.entity_id
_entity_poly.type
_entity_poly.pdbx_seq_one_letter_code
_entity_poly.pdbx_strand_id
1 'polypeptide(L)'
;MAGDGLTFSVGMDPFCYKQFDKKQDNHIPCSKEVFLQERLPLRDGYAPFCKHLFVENFTDAKIGIIPITEENRHLLSSDHRNVRSGYLARTEKELPVLYRWFTKADVAHILTKAKYLDVILYSRDQIIKEHEAMADHQEGGSYDFDYYVVSVKPQDTDQETPIMPITIFRNTMITEGGSGVPIDRAEYLKSVEFWQKNAIIRDAM
;
A
#
# COMPACT_ATOMS: atom_id res chain seq x y z
N MET A 1 -0.15 19.05 -29.81
CA MET A 1 -1.08 19.55 -28.77
C MET A 1 -0.41 19.31 -27.44
N ALA A 2 0.39 20.26 -26.97
CA ALA A 2 1.01 20.19 -25.66
C ALA A 2 -0.11 20.37 -24.64
N GLY A 3 -0.42 19.32 -23.87
CA GLY A 3 -1.36 19.44 -22.77
C GLY A 3 -0.76 20.38 -21.74
N ASP A 4 -1.56 21.34 -21.29
CA ASP A 4 -1.36 22.06 -20.03
C ASP A 4 -1.31 21.03 -18.90
N GLY A 5 -0.14 20.43 -18.69
CA GLY A 5 0.10 19.52 -17.61
C GLY A 5 0.19 20.34 -16.34
N LEU A 6 -0.85 20.33 -15.52
CA LEU A 6 -0.78 20.81 -14.15
C LEU A 6 0.50 20.27 -13.51
N THR A 7 1.47 21.15 -13.27
CA THR A 7 2.72 20.80 -12.62
C THR A 7 2.42 20.69 -11.13
N PHE A 8 2.16 19.47 -10.65
CA PHE A 8 2.07 19.18 -9.22
C PHE A 8 3.44 18.78 -8.68
N SER A 9 3.67 19.01 -7.40
CA SER A 9 4.86 18.58 -6.66
C SER A 9 4.56 17.32 -5.83
N VAL A 10 5.54 16.43 -5.70
CA VAL A 10 5.39 15.14 -5.01
C VAL A 10 6.47 15.00 -3.95
N GLY A 11 6.05 14.80 -2.71
CA GLY A 11 6.90 14.38 -1.59
C GLY A 11 6.64 12.93 -1.20
N MET A 12 7.24 12.49 -0.10
CA MET A 12 6.98 11.16 0.47
C MET A 12 6.60 11.29 1.93
N ASP A 13 5.52 10.64 2.31
CA ASP A 13 5.09 10.60 3.69
C ASP A 13 5.97 9.61 4.50
N PRO A 14 6.35 9.92 5.76
CA PRO A 14 7.11 9.02 6.62
C PRO A 14 6.47 7.64 6.81
N PHE A 15 5.14 7.53 6.71
CA PHE A 15 4.45 6.24 6.71
C PHE A 15 4.98 5.29 5.62
N CYS A 16 5.42 5.83 4.49
CA CYS A 16 5.95 5.08 3.36
C CYS A 16 7.45 4.76 3.48
N TYR A 17 8.22 5.46 4.33
CA TYR A 17 9.68 5.31 4.43
C TYR A 17 10.12 3.87 4.71
N LYS A 18 9.34 3.15 5.52
CA LYS A 18 9.56 1.74 5.86
C LYS A 18 9.65 0.82 4.64
N GLN A 19 9.00 1.14 3.52
CA GLN A 19 9.09 0.34 2.29
C GLN A 19 10.46 0.49 1.60
N PHE A 20 11.18 1.57 1.86
CA PHE A 20 12.50 1.86 1.30
C PHE A 20 13.62 1.49 2.28
N ASP A 21 13.44 1.81 3.57
CA ASP A 21 14.51 1.70 4.57
C ASP A 21 14.60 0.33 5.22
N LYS A 22 13.47 -0.39 5.30
CA LYS A 22 13.40 -1.72 5.90
C LYS A 22 13.11 -2.73 4.79
N LYS A 23 13.80 -3.88 4.81
CA LYS A 23 13.52 -5.01 3.90
C LYS A 23 12.25 -5.75 4.33
N GLN A 24 11.13 -5.04 4.39
CA GLN A 24 9.84 -5.57 4.82
C GLN A 24 8.93 -5.89 3.62
N ASP A 25 7.62 -5.93 3.85
CA ASP A 25 6.61 -6.15 2.83
C ASP A 25 6.66 -5.02 1.79
N ASN A 26 6.52 -5.39 0.51
CA ASN A 26 6.62 -4.46 -0.63
C ASN A 26 7.87 -3.58 -0.59
N HIS A 27 9.02 -4.16 -0.26
CA HIS A 27 10.30 -3.44 -0.25
C HIS A 27 10.64 -2.88 -1.63
N ILE A 28 10.99 -1.60 -1.69
CA ILE A 28 11.39 -0.87 -2.89
C ILE A 28 12.91 -0.63 -2.83
N PRO A 29 13.72 -1.39 -3.59
CA PRO A 29 15.18 -1.36 -3.47
C PRO A 29 15.79 -0.19 -4.28
N CYS A 30 15.48 1.05 -3.89
CA CYS A 30 16.10 2.25 -4.44
C CYS A 30 16.07 3.39 -3.40
N SER A 31 16.77 4.51 -3.66
CA SER A 31 16.67 5.68 -2.80
C SER A 31 15.36 6.44 -3.04
N LYS A 32 14.87 7.16 -2.02
CA LYS A 32 13.64 7.96 -2.14
C LYS A 32 13.79 9.07 -3.16
N GLU A 33 14.98 9.66 -3.27
CA GLU A 33 15.31 10.73 -4.22
C GLU A 33 15.22 10.22 -5.65
N VAL A 34 15.76 9.03 -5.93
CA VAL A 34 15.64 8.40 -7.26
C VAL A 34 14.18 8.06 -7.55
N PHE A 35 13.43 7.56 -6.57
CA PHE A 35 12.04 7.18 -6.75
C PHE A 35 11.12 8.35 -7.14
N LEU A 36 11.36 9.54 -6.59
CA LEU A 36 10.52 10.73 -6.82
C LEU A 36 10.79 11.47 -8.14
N GLN A 37 11.73 11.00 -8.97
CA GLN A 37 12.07 11.63 -10.25
C GLN A 37 11.09 11.28 -11.38
N GLU A 38 10.37 10.16 -11.28
CA GLU A 38 9.44 9.68 -12.31
C GLU A 38 8.11 10.43 -12.30
N ARG A 39 7.66 10.89 -13.47
CA ARG A 39 6.42 11.67 -13.60
C ARG A 39 5.50 11.07 -14.66
N LEU A 40 4.39 10.49 -14.20
CA LEU A 40 3.31 9.98 -15.04
C LEU A 40 2.00 10.76 -14.78
N PRO A 41 0.99 10.63 -15.65
CA PRO A 41 -0.33 11.19 -15.41
C PRO A 41 -0.96 10.59 -14.15
N LEU A 42 -1.52 11.45 -13.30
CA LEU A 42 -2.31 11.02 -12.14
C LEU A 42 -3.59 10.32 -12.60
N ARG A 43 -3.89 9.19 -11.98
CA ARG A 43 -5.20 8.54 -12.06
C ARG A 43 -5.93 8.70 -10.74
N ASP A 44 -7.25 8.82 -10.78
CA ASP A 44 -8.07 8.89 -9.58
C ASP A 44 -8.03 7.57 -8.80
N GLY A 45 -7.97 7.66 -7.48
CA GLY A 45 -8.16 6.54 -6.57
C GLY A 45 -9.54 6.54 -5.92
N TYR A 46 -9.67 5.83 -4.81
CA TYR A 46 -10.95 5.62 -4.12
C TYR A 46 -11.63 6.88 -3.53
N ALA A 47 -10.92 8.02 -3.47
CA ALA A 47 -11.43 9.29 -2.96
C ALA A 47 -10.76 10.47 -3.68
N PRO A 48 -11.34 11.69 -3.68
CA PRO A 48 -10.79 12.83 -4.42
C PRO A 48 -9.34 13.19 -4.07
N PHE A 49 -8.94 12.98 -2.81
CA PHE A 49 -7.59 13.22 -2.32
C PHE A 49 -6.59 12.11 -2.70
N CYS A 50 -7.06 10.93 -3.09
CA CYS A 50 -6.24 9.76 -3.41
C CYS A 50 -5.98 9.70 -4.91
N LYS A 51 -4.71 9.64 -5.30
CA LYS A 51 -4.27 9.50 -6.69
C LYS A 51 -3.28 8.35 -6.82
N HIS A 52 -3.11 7.88 -8.05
CA HIS A 52 -2.20 6.80 -8.40
C HIS A 52 -1.28 7.23 -9.54
N LEU A 53 -0.02 6.80 -9.47
CA LEU A 53 0.89 6.73 -10.62
C LEU A 53 1.24 5.26 -10.85
N PHE A 54 1.07 4.78 -12.08
CA PHE A 54 1.42 3.41 -12.47
C PHE A 54 2.70 3.44 -13.28
N VAL A 55 3.85 3.34 -12.61
CA VAL A 55 5.17 3.37 -13.25
C VAL A 55 5.63 1.97 -13.62
N GLU A 56 6.34 1.81 -14.74
CA GLU A 56 7.07 0.56 -14.99
C GLU A 56 8.09 0.35 -13.87
N ASN A 57 8.25 -0.89 -13.44
CA ASN A 57 9.13 -1.21 -12.32
C ASN A 57 10.61 -1.10 -12.73
N PHE A 58 11.17 0.08 -12.55
CA PHE A 58 12.59 0.39 -12.73
C PHE A 58 13.49 -0.15 -11.60
N THR A 59 12.91 -0.78 -10.57
CA THR A 59 13.63 -1.38 -9.43
C THR A 59 13.64 -2.92 -9.52
N ASP A 60 14.16 -3.60 -8.50
CA ASP A 60 14.04 -5.07 -8.35
C ASP A 60 12.89 -5.51 -7.42
N ALA A 61 11.96 -4.60 -7.10
CA ALA A 61 10.81 -4.90 -6.27
C ALA A 61 10.02 -6.11 -6.82
N LYS A 62 9.70 -7.04 -5.93
CA LYS A 62 8.99 -8.28 -6.23
C LYS A 62 7.50 -8.11 -5.99
N ILE A 63 6.68 -8.90 -6.68
CA ILE A 63 5.22 -8.92 -6.50
C ILE A 63 4.84 -9.07 -5.02
N GLY A 64 3.87 -8.25 -4.56
CA GLY A 64 3.41 -8.24 -3.17
C GLY A 64 2.18 -9.11 -2.90
N ILE A 65 1.52 -9.58 -3.95
CA ILE A 65 0.25 -10.31 -3.91
C ILE A 65 0.35 -11.47 -4.88
N ILE A 66 -0.11 -12.65 -4.45
CA ILE A 66 -0.25 -13.81 -5.33
C ILE A 66 -1.64 -14.44 -5.22
N PRO A 67 -2.11 -15.11 -6.28
CA PRO A 67 -3.36 -15.84 -6.25
C PRO A 67 -3.29 -17.03 -5.30
N ILE A 68 -4.43 -17.33 -4.67
CA ILE A 68 -4.65 -18.54 -3.88
C ILE A 68 -5.11 -19.62 -4.83
N THR A 69 -4.28 -20.64 -5.01
CA THR A 69 -4.53 -21.83 -5.83
C THR A 69 -4.74 -23.04 -4.95
N GLU A 70 -5.22 -24.16 -5.52
CA GLU A 70 -5.30 -25.41 -4.77
C GLU A 70 -3.92 -25.88 -4.29
N GLU A 71 -2.89 -25.67 -5.12
CA GLU A 71 -1.52 -26.06 -4.83
C GLU A 71 -0.91 -25.26 -3.67
N ASN A 72 -1.26 -23.98 -3.50
CA ASN A 72 -0.64 -23.14 -2.47
C ASN A 72 -1.53 -22.86 -1.26
N ARG A 73 -2.84 -23.08 -1.33
CA ARG A 73 -3.80 -22.73 -0.24
C ARG A 73 -3.39 -23.28 1.12
N HIS A 74 -2.78 -24.46 1.16
CA HIS A 74 -2.32 -25.10 2.39
C HIS A 74 -1.28 -24.25 3.15
N LEU A 75 -0.49 -23.43 2.44
CA LEU A 75 0.53 -22.52 3.00
C LEU A 75 -0.06 -21.31 3.76
N LEU A 76 -1.38 -21.08 3.67
CA LEU A 76 -2.08 -20.06 4.47
C LEU A 76 -2.56 -20.57 5.83
N SER A 77 -2.41 -21.87 6.10
CA SER A 77 -2.88 -22.48 7.34
C SER A 77 -1.89 -22.20 8.48
N SER A 78 -2.38 -21.65 9.58
CA SER A 78 -1.57 -21.49 10.79
C SER A 78 -1.44 -22.82 11.53
N ASP A 79 -0.25 -23.14 12.04
CA ASP A 79 -0.02 -24.19 13.04
C ASP A 79 0.80 -23.65 14.23
N HIS A 80 1.11 -24.52 15.20
CA HIS A 80 1.87 -24.17 16.40
C HIS A 80 3.31 -23.67 16.15
N ARG A 81 3.83 -23.81 14.93
CA ARG A 81 5.18 -23.39 14.52
C ARG A 81 5.16 -22.32 13.43
N ASN A 82 4.06 -22.19 12.69
CA ASN A 82 3.94 -21.33 11.53
C ASN A 82 2.64 -20.54 11.59
N VAL A 83 2.72 -19.26 11.97
CA VAL A 83 1.58 -18.35 11.90
C VAL A 83 1.47 -17.80 10.48
N ARG A 84 0.32 -17.99 9.84
CA ARG A 84 -0.01 -17.56 8.46
C ARG A 84 -1.30 -16.74 8.39
N SER A 85 -1.95 -16.60 9.55
CA SER A 85 -2.97 -15.61 9.86
C SER A 85 -2.83 -15.16 11.32
N GLY A 86 -3.04 -13.89 11.59
CA GLY A 86 -2.78 -13.29 12.90
C GLY A 86 -3.07 -11.79 12.95
N TYR A 87 -3.06 -11.23 14.16
CA TYR A 87 -3.30 -9.81 14.41
C TYR A 87 -2.02 -9.00 14.21
N LEU A 88 -2.03 -8.11 13.21
CA LEU A 88 -0.88 -7.29 12.84
C LEU A 88 -1.29 -5.82 12.73
N ALA A 89 -0.43 -4.92 13.19
CA ALA A 89 -0.56 -3.49 13.01
C ALA A 89 0.38 -3.00 11.90
N ARG A 90 0.01 -1.90 11.20
CA ARG A 90 0.89 -1.31 10.16
C ARG A 90 1.94 -0.37 10.74
N THR A 91 1.66 0.17 11.93
CA THR A 91 2.50 1.05 12.75
C THR A 91 2.22 0.72 14.21
N GLU A 92 3.06 1.19 15.13
CA GLU A 92 2.86 1.00 16.58
C GLU A 92 1.65 1.77 17.14
N LYS A 93 1.15 2.75 16.40
CA LYS A 93 0.03 3.63 16.80
C LYS A 93 -1.34 3.10 16.39
N GLU A 94 -1.37 2.07 15.55
CA GLU A 94 -2.62 1.49 15.05
C GLU A 94 -2.98 0.22 15.80
N LEU A 95 -4.28 -0.01 16.02
CA LEU A 95 -4.76 -1.29 16.54
C LEU A 95 -4.42 -2.43 15.57
N PRO A 96 -3.97 -3.58 16.10
CA PRO A 96 -3.70 -4.74 15.28
C PRO A 96 -5.00 -5.35 14.78
N VAL A 97 -5.03 -5.76 13.51
CA VAL A 97 -6.20 -6.33 12.85
C VAL A 97 -5.85 -7.67 12.23
N LEU A 98 -6.85 -8.51 11.96
CA LEU A 98 -6.62 -9.84 11.41
C LEU A 98 -6.11 -9.75 9.97
N TYR A 99 -4.97 -10.39 9.73
CA TYR A 99 -4.38 -10.61 8.40
C TYR A 99 -4.26 -12.11 8.11
N ARG A 100 -4.14 -12.44 6.83
CA ARG A 100 -3.63 -13.73 6.32
C ARG A 100 -2.59 -13.45 5.25
N TRP A 101 -1.55 -14.27 5.16
CA TRP A 101 -0.46 -14.04 4.22
C TRP A 101 0.30 -15.32 3.88
N PHE A 102 0.97 -15.31 2.74
CA PHE A 102 2.06 -16.22 2.43
C PHE A 102 3.36 -15.65 2.99
N THR A 103 4.26 -16.49 3.50
CA THR A 103 5.61 -16.01 3.84
C THR A 103 6.50 -16.00 2.61
N LYS A 104 7.41 -15.02 2.52
CA LYS A 104 8.39 -14.97 1.42
C LYS A 104 9.18 -16.27 1.26
N ALA A 105 9.50 -16.95 2.36
CA ALA A 105 10.22 -18.23 2.33
C ALA A 105 9.41 -19.33 1.64
N ASP A 106 8.13 -19.49 2.01
CA ASP A 106 7.27 -20.55 1.46
C ASP A 106 7.01 -20.38 -0.05
N VAL A 107 7.02 -19.14 -0.53
CA VAL A 107 6.69 -18.80 -1.93
C VAL A 107 7.89 -18.29 -2.72
N ALA A 108 9.12 -18.45 -2.20
CA ALA A 108 10.33 -17.92 -2.83
C ALA A 108 10.50 -18.35 -4.30
N HIS A 109 10.09 -19.58 -4.60
CA HIS A 109 10.15 -20.19 -5.93
C HIS A 109 9.19 -19.57 -6.96
N ILE A 110 8.19 -18.81 -6.52
CA ILE A 110 7.24 -18.08 -7.39
C ILE A 110 7.38 -16.56 -7.31
N LEU A 111 8.30 -16.03 -6.50
CA LEU A 111 8.52 -14.59 -6.39
C LEU A 111 9.24 -14.03 -7.63
N THR A 112 8.52 -13.26 -8.43
CA THR A 112 9.04 -12.59 -9.63
C THR A 112 9.16 -11.08 -9.42
N LYS A 113 9.99 -10.44 -10.24
CA LYS A 113 10.02 -8.97 -10.35
C LYS A 113 8.66 -8.50 -10.86
N ALA A 114 8.05 -7.55 -10.16
CA ALA A 114 6.79 -6.95 -10.57
C ALA A 114 6.97 -6.16 -11.87
N LYS A 115 5.94 -6.10 -12.72
CA LYS A 115 5.98 -5.29 -13.95
C LYS A 115 5.82 -3.80 -13.69
N TYR A 116 4.98 -3.43 -12.73
CA TYR A 116 4.63 -2.04 -12.40
C TYR A 116 4.77 -1.78 -10.90
N LEU A 117 4.89 -0.50 -10.56
CA LEU A 117 4.70 0.02 -9.21
C LEU A 117 3.47 0.93 -9.24
N ASP A 118 2.44 0.56 -8.49
CA ASP A 118 1.32 1.44 -8.17
C ASP A 118 1.73 2.34 -7.00
N VAL A 119 1.98 3.61 -7.32
CA VAL A 119 2.39 4.65 -6.36
C VAL A 119 1.15 5.41 -5.90
N ILE A 120 0.78 5.19 -4.65
CA ILE A 120 -0.43 5.77 -4.05
C ILE A 120 -0.06 7.10 -3.40
N LEU A 121 -0.77 8.13 -3.79
CA LEU A 121 -0.54 9.52 -3.43
C LEU A 121 -1.76 10.07 -2.69
N TYR A 122 -1.55 10.73 -1.55
CA TYR A 122 -2.57 11.54 -0.91
C TYR A 122 -2.25 13.03 -1.08
N SER A 123 -3.28 13.85 -1.27
CA SER A 123 -3.13 15.31 -1.28
C SER A 123 -2.62 15.81 0.06
N ARG A 124 -1.87 16.92 0.04
CA ARG A 124 -1.39 17.66 1.23
C ARG A 124 -2.44 17.77 2.34
N ASP A 125 -3.64 18.24 2.00
CA ASP A 125 -4.72 18.48 2.98
C ASP A 125 -5.14 17.20 3.71
N GLN A 126 -5.15 16.06 3.00
CA GLN A 126 -5.48 14.78 3.61
C GLN A 126 -4.37 14.29 4.55
N ILE A 127 -3.09 14.47 4.17
CA ILE A 127 -1.96 14.13 5.05
C ILE A 127 -2.04 14.94 6.36
N ILE A 128 -2.27 16.26 6.26
CA ILE A 128 -2.43 17.14 7.42
C ILE A 128 -3.57 16.62 8.31
N LYS A 129 -4.73 16.34 7.72
CA LYS A 129 -5.92 15.86 8.43
C LYS A 129 -5.68 14.53 9.18
N GLU A 130 -5.00 13.56 8.57
CA GLU A 130 -4.69 12.28 9.21
C GLU A 130 -3.67 12.45 10.35
N HIS A 131 -2.62 13.25 10.16
CA HIS A 131 -1.64 13.54 11.20
C HIS A 131 -2.26 14.25 12.41
N GLU A 132 -3.12 15.25 12.18
CA GLU A 132 -3.86 15.92 13.26
C GLU A 132 -4.76 14.95 14.03
N ALA A 133 -5.48 14.06 13.33
CA ALA A 133 -6.38 13.10 13.96
C ALA A 133 -5.64 12.03 14.80
N MET A 134 -4.45 11.64 14.37
CA MET A 134 -3.60 10.66 15.07
C MET A 134 -2.75 11.28 16.20
N ALA A 135 -2.87 12.60 16.43
CA ALA A 135 -1.96 13.39 17.26
C ALA A 135 -0.48 13.13 16.90
N ASP A 136 -0.24 12.82 15.63
CA ASP A 136 1.06 12.51 15.06
C ASP A 136 1.58 13.75 14.36
N HIS A 137 1.90 14.77 15.16
CA HIS A 137 2.59 15.93 14.60
C HIS A 137 3.99 15.47 14.18
N GLN A 138 4.29 15.58 12.88
CA GLN A 138 5.67 15.53 12.45
C GLN A 138 6.41 16.65 13.18
N GLU A 139 7.20 16.30 14.20
CA GLU A 139 8.12 17.26 14.82
C GLU A 139 9.08 17.76 13.73
N GLY A 140 8.84 18.98 13.24
CA GLY A 140 9.65 19.61 12.19
C GLY A 140 9.30 19.25 10.75
N GLY A 141 8.17 18.60 10.49
CA GLY A 141 7.73 18.28 9.12
C GLY A 141 7.11 19.47 8.39
N SER A 142 7.59 19.78 7.19
CA SER A 142 6.97 20.78 6.31
C SER A 142 6.02 20.13 5.30
N TYR A 143 4.83 20.71 5.16
CA TYR A 143 3.83 20.29 4.18
C TYR A 143 4.03 21.03 2.84
N ASP A 144 5.19 20.85 2.22
CA ASP A 144 5.64 21.63 1.05
C ASP A 144 5.11 21.12 -0.30
N PHE A 145 4.67 19.86 -0.38
CA PHE A 145 4.31 19.20 -1.65
C PHE A 145 2.80 19.07 -1.84
N ASP A 146 2.33 19.08 -3.08
CA ASP A 146 0.89 18.98 -3.39
C ASP A 146 0.33 17.58 -3.08
N TYR A 147 1.16 16.57 -3.35
CA TYR A 147 0.87 15.17 -3.05
C TYR A 147 2.03 14.51 -2.32
N TYR A 148 1.71 13.50 -1.52
CA TYR A 148 2.68 12.68 -0.80
C TYR A 148 2.47 11.21 -1.11
N VAL A 149 3.55 10.51 -1.43
CA VAL A 149 3.54 9.04 -1.55
C VAL A 149 3.27 8.44 -0.18
N VAL A 150 2.14 7.75 -0.04
CA VAL A 150 1.73 7.05 1.20
C VAL A 150 1.94 5.55 1.12
N SER A 151 2.00 4.97 -0.10
CA SER A 151 2.34 3.56 -0.27
C SER A 151 2.78 3.29 -1.70
N VAL A 152 3.61 2.25 -1.87
CA VAL A 152 3.98 1.71 -3.17
C VAL A 152 3.62 0.24 -3.23
N LYS A 153 2.88 -0.19 -4.26
CA LYS A 153 2.51 -1.60 -4.47
C LYS A 153 3.20 -2.14 -5.73
N PRO A 154 4.21 -3.00 -5.60
CA PRO A 154 4.74 -3.75 -6.73
C PRO A 154 3.70 -4.79 -7.18
N GLN A 155 3.30 -4.71 -8.46
CA GLN A 155 2.25 -5.55 -9.03
C GLN A 155 2.44 -5.77 -10.54
N ASP A 156 1.72 -6.73 -11.11
CA ASP A 156 1.83 -7.10 -12.54
C ASP A 156 0.79 -6.43 -13.45
N THR A 157 0.03 -5.48 -12.91
CA THR A 157 -0.99 -4.69 -13.63
C THR A 157 -0.72 -3.20 -13.48
N ASP A 158 -1.06 -2.42 -14.50
CA ASP A 158 -1.00 -0.96 -14.51
C ASP A 158 -2.32 -0.32 -14.01
N GLN A 159 -3.13 -1.06 -13.25
CA GLN A 159 -4.42 -0.62 -12.73
C GLN A 159 -4.48 -0.79 -11.21
N GLU A 160 -5.38 -0.05 -10.55
CA GLU A 160 -5.54 -0.14 -9.11
C GLU A 160 -5.99 -1.56 -8.72
N THR A 161 -5.22 -2.22 -7.84
CA THR A 161 -5.67 -3.43 -7.17
C THR A 161 -6.58 -3.03 -6.00
N PRO A 162 -7.79 -3.63 -5.87
CA PRO A 162 -8.71 -3.31 -4.78
C PRO A 162 -8.02 -3.32 -3.42
N ILE A 163 -8.22 -2.27 -2.61
CA ILE A 163 -7.68 -2.24 -1.24
C ILE A 163 -8.28 -3.37 -0.40
N MET A 164 -7.56 -3.86 0.62
CA MET A 164 -8.05 -4.95 1.48
C MET A 164 -9.36 -4.57 2.19
N PRO A 165 -10.28 -5.53 2.45
CA PRO A 165 -11.55 -5.24 3.12
C PRO A 165 -11.34 -4.57 4.50
N ILE A 166 -10.30 -4.97 5.22
CA ILE A 166 -9.94 -4.36 6.50
C ILE A 166 -9.45 -2.91 6.36
N THR A 167 -8.81 -2.57 5.24
CA THR A 167 -8.44 -1.17 4.95
C THR A 167 -9.69 -0.32 4.73
N ILE A 168 -10.72 -0.84 4.06
CA ILE A 168 -12.02 -0.14 3.90
C ILE A 168 -12.67 0.11 5.26
N PHE A 169 -12.71 -0.91 6.13
CA PHE A 169 -13.22 -0.73 7.50
C PHE A 169 -12.43 0.29 8.30
N ARG A 170 -11.10 0.18 8.32
CA ARG A 170 -10.24 1.10 9.07
C ARG A 170 -10.35 2.53 8.54
N ASN A 171 -10.55 2.72 7.23
CA ASN A 171 -10.76 4.05 6.65
C ASN A 171 -11.94 4.80 7.26
N THR A 172 -12.90 4.13 7.92
CA THR A 172 -13.98 4.81 8.65
C THR A 172 -13.54 5.47 9.97
N MET A 173 -12.38 5.07 10.50
CA MET A 173 -11.86 5.49 11.81
C MET A 173 -10.58 6.29 11.60
N ILE A 174 -10.71 7.60 11.36
CA ILE A 174 -9.54 8.47 11.11
C ILE A 174 -8.56 8.54 12.29
N THR A 175 -9.06 8.37 13.51
CA THR A 175 -8.25 8.32 14.74
C THR A 175 -7.52 6.98 14.95
N GLU A 176 -7.72 6.01 14.06
CA GLU A 176 -7.12 4.67 14.10
C GLU A 176 -6.34 4.36 12.80
N GLY A 177 -5.78 5.40 12.17
CA GLY A 177 -4.98 5.32 10.95
C GLY A 177 -5.80 5.13 9.66
N GLY A 178 -7.11 5.40 9.71
CA GLY A 178 -7.98 5.49 8.54
C GLY A 178 -7.95 6.87 7.88
N SER A 179 -8.53 6.99 6.69
CA SER A 179 -8.66 8.28 5.99
C SER A 179 -9.92 9.09 6.34
N GLY A 180 -10.83 8.52 7.11
CA GLY A 180 -12.14 9.10 7.45
C GLY A 180 -13.21 8.95 6.35
N VAL A 181 -12.98 8.09 5.36
CA VAL A 181 -13.94 7.82 4.28
C VAL A 181 -14.96 6.76 4.72
N PRO A 182 -16.28 7.01 4.56
CA PRO A 182 -17.31 6.03 4.90
C PRO A 182 -17.26 4.81 3.96
N ILE A 183 -17.80 3.68 4.42
CA ILE A 183 -17.83 2.45 3.61
C ILE A 183 -18.76 2.64 2.41
N ASP A 184 -18.20 2.48 1.22
CA ASP A 184 -18.96 2.11 0.03
C ASP A 184 -19.13 0.58 -0.01
N ARG A 185 -20.39 0.12 0.04
CA ARG A 185 -20.71 -1.31 0.04
C ARG A 185 -20.33 -2.01 -1.26
N ALA A 186 -20.46 -1.36 -2.40
CA ALA A 186 -20.11 -1.95 -3.68
C ALA A 186 -18.60 -2.15 -3.79
N GLU A 187 -17.81 -1.14 -3.40
CA GLU A 187 -16.35 -1.26 -3.37
C GLU A 187 -15.86 -2.27 -2.33
N TYR A 188 -16.54 -2.36 -1.18
CA TYR A 188 -16.26 -3.41 -0.19
C TYR A 188 -16.47 -4.82 -0.77
N LEU A 189 -17.56 -5.06 -1.50
CA LEU A 189 -17.83 -6.36 -2.09
C LEU A 189 -16.86 -6.69 -3.23
N LYS A 190 -16.45 -5.72 -4.06
CA LYS A 190 -15.38 -5.88 -5.06
C LYS A 190 -14.05 -6.26 -4.40
N SER A 191 -13.72 -5.59 -3.30
CA SER A 191 -12.55 -5.92 -2.48
C SER A 191 -12.61 -7.36 -1.97
N VAL A 192 -13.74 -7.79 -1.39
CA VAL A 192 -13.92 -9.17 -0.92
C VAL A 192 -13.77 -10.17 -2.07
N GLU A 193 -14.35 -9.87 -3.25
CA GLU A 193 -14.25 -10.77 -4.40
C GLU A 193 -12.81 -11.01 -4.85
N PHE A 194 -12.00 -9.95 -4.85
CA PHE A 194 -10.58 -10.03 -5.16
C PHE A 194 -9.81 -10.75 -4.04
N TRP A 195 -9.96 -10.31 -2.79
CA TRP A 195 -9.15 -10.76 -1.67
C TRP A 195 -9.51 -12.16 -1.18
N GLN A 196 -10.70 -12.70 -1.47
CA GLN A 196 -10.99 -14.11 -1.18
C GLN A 196 -10.13 -15.07 -2.03
N LYS A 197 -9.66 -14.63 -3.20
CA LYS A 197 -8.86 -15.39 -4.18
C LYS A 197 -7.37 -15.01 -4.18
N ASN A 198 -6.95 -14.02 -3.40
CA ASN A 198 -5.58 -13.51 -3.37
C ASN A 198 -5.11 -13.34 -1.92
N ALA A 199 -3.80 -13.41 -1.70
CA ALA A 199 -3.21 -13.08 -0.41
C ALA A 199 -1.93 -12.28 -0.59
N ILE A 200 -1.65 -11.42 0.39
CA ILE A 200 -0.38 -10.68 0.46
C ILE A 200 0.76 -11.63 0.78
N ILE A 201 1.95 -11.24 0.38
CA ILE A 201 3.20 -11.88 0.77
C ILE A 201 3.85 -11.02 1.84
N ARG A 202 4.29 -11.65 2.92
CA ARG A 202 5.00 -10.97 4.01
C ARG A 202 6.31 -11.66 4.33
N ASP A 203 7.29 -10.91 4.81
CA ASP A 203 8.37 -11.57 5.56
C ASP A 203 7.81 -12.05 6.88
N ALA A 204 8.07 -13.32 7.22
CA ALA A 204 7.78 -13.79 8.57
C ALA A 204 8.68 -13.02 9.53
N MET A 205 8.09 -12.41 10.57
CA MET A 205 8.85 -11.92 11.72
C MET A 205 9.53 -13.08 12.43
#